data_AF-A0A3E2TBL9-F1
#
_entry.id   AF-A0A3E2TBL9-F1
#
_cell.length_a   1.000
_cell.length_b   1.000
_cell.length_c   1.000
_cell.angle_alpha   90.00
_cell.angle_beta   90.00
_cell.angle_gamma   90.00
#
_symmetry.space_group_name_H-M   'P 1'
#
loop_
_entity.id
_entity.type
_entity.pdbx_description
1 polymer ?
#
loop_
_entity_poly.entity_id
_entity_poly.type
_entity_poly.pdbx_seq_one_letter_code
_entity_poly.pdbx_strand_id
1 'polypeptide(L)'
;MNIALIKRMMDACYQAKRVRDLLPALPDGVLPSFIQYLDAIQTLEQQGIQVKVSDLSDALSLPRPGVTRTVKDMEARGLLTKHSSPEDGRVTYLTITEAGRALSRKYDAEYFSSLVPALEVIPEEDAETMIRTIEIFYQIMVERRDSLEQ
;
A
#
# COMPACT_ATOMS: atom_id res chain seq x y z
N MET A 1 17.43 23.35 -4.90
CA MET A 1 17.28 22.10 -5.68
C MET A 1 17.92 22.31 -7.05
N ASN A 2 18.71 21.36 -7.58
CA ASN A 2 19.30 21.45 -8.93
C ASN A 2 18.94 20.22 -9.78
N ILE A 3 19.15 20.28 -11.10
CA ILE A 3 18.75 19.21 -12.04
C ILE A 3 19.43 17.88 -11.71
N ALA A 4 20.71 17.90 -11.34
CA ALA A 4 21.46 16.68 -11.01
C ALA A 4 20.86 15.98 -9.77
N LEU A 5 20.46 16.75 -8.76
CA LEU A 5 19.84 16.22 -7.56
C LEU A 5 18.43 15.66 -7.85
N ILE A 6 17.64 16.32 -8.70
CA ILE A 6 16.32 15.81 -9.13
C ILE A 6 16.45 14.47 -9.85
N LYS A 7 17.42 14.31 -10.75
CA LYS A 7 17.67 13.03 -11.43
C LYS A 7 18.01 11.91 -10.43
N ARG A 8 18.86 12.19 -9.45
CA ARG A 8 19.19 11.24 -8.39
C ARG A 8 17.98 10.86 -7.52
N MET A 9 17.06 11.80 -7.27
CA MET A 9 15.79 11.49 -6.58
C MET A 9 14.94 10.51 -7.42
N MET A 10 14.86 10.69 -8.74
CA MET A 10 14.15 9.76 -9.62
C MET A 10 14.82 8.37 -9.66
N ASP A 11 16.15 8.32 -9.68
CA ASP A 11 16.90 7.06 -9.60
C ASP A 11 16.63 6.33 -8.27
N ALA A 12 16.54 7.08 -7.16
CA ALA A 12 16.19 6.53 -5.86
C ALA A 12 14.77 5.94 -5.85
N CYS A 13 13.79 6.60 -6.48
CA CYS A 13 12.44 6.04 -6.65
C CYS A 13 12.45 4.73 -7.45
N TYR A 14 13.31 4.62 -8.48
CA TYR A 14 13.47 3.37 -9.22
C TYR A 14 14.03 2.25 -8.34
N GLN A 15 15.04 2.53 -7.51
CA GLN A 15 15.56 1.55 -6.56
C GLN A 15 14.52 1.17 -5.51
N ALA A 16 13.77 2.14 -4.96
CA ALA A 16 12.71 1.88 -3.99
C ALA A 16 11.63 0.95 -4.57
N LYS A 17 11.25 1.13 -5.85
CA LYS A 17 10.38 0.17 -6.54
C LYS A 17 10.99 -1.23 -6.56
N ARG A 18 12.27 -1.36 -6.94
CA ARG A 18 12.95 -2.66 -7.00
C ARG A 18 13.08 -3.33 -5.64
N VAL A 19 13.27 -2.56 -4.56
CA VAL A 19 13.26 -3.09 -3.19
C VAL A 19 11.94 -3.80 -2.90
N ARG A 20 10.80 -3.27 -3.37
CA ARG A 20 9.50 -3.95 -3.23
C ARG A 20 9.39 -5.24 -4.05
N ASP A 21 10.10 -5.33 -5.17
CA ASP A 21 10.15 -6.55 -5.99
C ASP A 21 11.05 -7.64 -5.38
N LEU A 22 11.90 -7.29 -4.39
CA LEU A 22 12.72 -8.23 -3.63
C LEU A 22 11.99 -8.87 -2.44
N LEU A 23 10.76 -8.42 -2.17
CA LEU A 23 9.89 -9.08 -1.20
C LEU A 23 9.64 -10.53 -1.64
N PRO A 24 9.66 -11.50 -0.72
CA PRO A 24 9.45 -12.90 -1.06
C PRO A 24 8.06 -13.09 -1.67
N ALA A 25 7.96 -14.06 -2.58
CA ALA A 25 6.67 -14.51 -3.07
C ALA A 25 5.84 -15.02 -1.89
N LEU A 26 4.59 -14.57 -1.82
CA LEU A 26 3.65 -15.06 -0.83
C LEU A 26 3.12 -16.45 -1.26
N PRO A 27 2.63 -17.27 -0.31
CA PRO A 27 1.96 -18.52 -0.64
C PRO A 27 0.87 -18.32 -1.69
N ASP A 28 0.62 -19.34 -2.51
CA ASP A 28 -0.47 -19.39 -3.49
C ASP A 28 -0.44 -18.27 -4.55
N GLY A 29 0.75 -17.76 -4.86
CA GLY A 29 0.94 -16.74 -5.91
C GLY A 29 0.27 -15.41 -5.57
N VAL A 30 0.20 -15.09 -4.27
CA VAL A 30 -0.27 -13.80 -3.78
C VAL A 30 0.79 -12.73 -4.05
N LEU A 31 0.36 -11.55 -4.52
CA LEU A 31 1.28 -10.45 -4.82
C LEU A 31 1.69 -9.72 -3.53
N PRO A 32 2.93 -9.22 -3.40
CA PRO A 32 3.35 -8.43 -2.24
C PRO A 32 2.47 -7.20 -1.98
N SER A 33 1.78 -6.68 -3.01
CA SER A 33 0.81 -5.60 -2.88
C SER A 33 -0.41 -5.96 -2.02
N PHE A 34 -0.74 -7.24 -1.85
CA PHE A 34 -1.89 -7.65 -1.04
C PHE A 34 -1.65 -7.38 0.44
N ILE A 35 -0.43 -7.55 0.93
CA ILE A 35 -0.07 -7.23 2.31
C ILE A 35 -0.30 -5.75 2.56
N GLN A 36 0.17 -4.89 1.66
CA GLN A 36 -0.08 -3.44 1.75
C GLN A 36 -1.58 -3.10 1.82
N TYR A 37 -2.44 -3.83 1.10
CA TYR A 37 -3.89 -3.61 1.14
C TYR A 37 -4.47 -4.08 2.48
N LEU A 38 -4.03 -5.23 2.99
CA LEU A 38 -4.45 -5.74 4.30
C LEU A 38 -4.04 -4.77 5.42
N ASP A 39 -2.80 -4.28 5.41
CA ASP A 39 -2.29 -3.34 6.42
C ASP A 39 -3.05 -2.01 6.40
N ALA A 40 -3.35 -1.49 5.21
CA ALA A 40 -4.14 -0.28 5.08
C ALA A 40 -5.57 -0.45 5.59
N ILE A 41 -6.23 -1.57 5.26
CA ILE A 41 -7.58 -1.86 5.77
C ILE A 41 -7.54 -2.00 7.30
N GLN A 42 -6.59 -2.75 7.86
CA GLN A 42 -6.47 -2.90 9.32
C GLN A 42 -6.21 -1.57 10.03
N THR A 43 -5.35 -0.73 9.47
CA THR A 43 -5.04 0.61 10.02
C THR A 43 -6.30 1.48 10.07
N LEU A 44 -7.08 1.50 8.98
CA LEU A 44 -8.35 2.23 8.93
C LEU A 44 -9.40 1.63 9.89
N GLU A 45 -9.51 0.29 9.97
CA GLU A 45 -10.40 -0.40 10.92
C GLU A 45 -10.06 -0.03 12.38
N GLN A 46 -8.77 0.05 12.73
CA GLN A 46 -8.31 0.45 14.07
C GLN A 46 -8.67 1.90 14.41
N GLN A 47 -8.83 2.76 13.40
CA GLN A 47 -9.33 4.14 13.54
C GLN A 47 -10.86 4.21 13.63
N GLY A 48 -11.55 3.07 13.62
CA GLY A 48 -13.02 2.98 13.64
C GLY A 48 -13.67 3.26 12.28
N ILE A 49 -12.89 3.27 11.20
CA ILE A 49 -13.39 3.52 9.85
C ILE A 49 -13.92 2.22 9.26
N GLN A 50 -15.17 2.24 8.78
CA GLN A 50 -15.69 1.15 7.95
C GLN A 50 -15.17 1.34 6.52
N VAL A 51 -14.17 0.55 6.15
CA VAL A 51 -13.34 0.80 4.96
C VAL A 51 -14.12 0.62 3.66
N LYS A 52 -14.06 1.63 2.79
CA LYS A 52 -14.57 1.58 1.41
C LYS A 52 -13.42 1.43 0.42
N VAL A 53 -13.75 1.03 -0.81
CA VAL A 53 -12.80 1.02 -1.92
C VAL A 53 -12.19 2.41 -2.18
N SER A 54 -12.96 3.49 -1.99
CA SER A 54 -12.46 4.87 -2.10
C SER A 54 -11.40 5.17 -1.04
N ASP A 55 -11.64 4.77 0.21
CA ASP A 55 -10.76 5.05 1.33
C ASP A 55 -9.42 4.34 1.14
N LEU A 56 -9.45 3.12 0.58
CA LEU A 56 -8.24 2.38 0.23
C LEU A 56 -7.47 3.04 -0.93
N SER A 57 -8.19 3.62 -1.89
CA SER A 57 -7.59 4.43 -2.97
C SER A 57 -6.84 5.62 -2.42
N ASP A 58 -7.46 6.32 -1.47
CA ASP A 58 -6.91 7.52 -0.86
C ASP A 58 -5.72 7.16 0.06
N ALA A 59 -5.90 6.17 0.94
CA ALA A 59 -4.87 5.71 1.88
C ALA A 59 -3.61 5.17 1.18
N LEU A 60 -3.77 4.45 0.08
CA LEU A 60 -2.64 3.92 -0.69
C LEU A 60 -2.16 4.90 -1.77
N SER A 61 -2.86 6.01 -1.95
CA SER A 61 -2.68 6.96 -3.06
C SER A 61 -2.63 6.28 -4.44
N LEU A 62 -3.43 5.23 -4.62
CA LEU A 62 -3.49 4.45 -5.86
C LEU A 62 -4.72 4.86 -6.69
N PRO A 63 -4.67 4.78 -8.03
CA PRO A 63 -5.85 5.02 -8.86
C PRO A 63 -6.97 4.00 -8.59
N ARG A 64 -8.21 4.47 -8.45
CA ARG A 64 -9.40 3.63 -8.21
C ARG A 64 -9.52 2.40 -9.11
N PRO A 65 -9.27 2.47 -10.44
CA PRO A 65 -9.35 1.29 -11.29
C PRO A 65 -8.36 0.19 -10.90
N GLY A 66 -7.15 0.57 -10.47
CA GLY A 66 -6.13 -0.36 -9.99
C GLY A 66 -6.53 -1.01 -8.66
N VAL A 67 -7.06 -0.21 -7.73
CA VAL A 67 -7.55 -0.69 -6.43
C VAL A 67 -8.70 -1.68 -6.60
N THR A 68 -9.70 -1.35 -7.42
CA THR A 68 -10.83 -2.23 -7.70
C THR A 68 -10.39 -3.57 -8.29
N ARG A 69 -9.40 -3.56 -9.20
CA ARG A 69 -8.85 -4.80 -9.78
C ARG A 69 -8.19 -5.67 -8.72
N THR A 70 -7.35 -5.09 -7.87
CA THR A 70 -6.65 -5.81 -6.79
C THR A 70 -7.64 -6.36 -5.76
N VAL A 71 -8.61 -5.55 -5.33
CA VAL A 71 -9.67 -5.98 -4.40
C VAL A 71 -10.46 -7.15 -4.96
N LYS A 72 -10.78 -7.15 -6.26
CA LYS A 72 -11.47 -8.27 -6.90
C LYS A 72 -10.65 -9.57 -6.85
N ASP A 73 -9.34 -9.48 -7.08
CA ASP A 73 -8.44 -10.65 -6.99
C ASP A 73 -8.32 -11.15 -5.54
N MET A 74 -8.18 -10.23 -4.58
CA MET A 74 -8.16 -10.55 -3.15
C MET A 74 -9.46 -11.22 -2.67
N GLU A 75 -10.63 -10.75 -3.14
CA GLU A 75 -11.93 -11.38 -2.86
C GLU A 75 -12.02 -12.79 -3.47
N ALA A 76 -11.61 -12.96 -4.74
CA ALA A 76 -11.62 -14.26 -5.40
C ALA A 76 -10.76 -15.30 -4.68
N ARG A 77 -9.74 -14.85 -3.96
CA ARG A 77 -8.85 -15.66 -3.11
C ARG A 77 -9.32 -15.78 -1.66
N GLY A 78 -10.48 -15.23 -1.33
CA GLY A 78 -11.09 -15.32 0.00
C GLY A 78 -10.38 -14.50 1.08
N LEU A 79 -9.56 -13.51 0.71
CA LEU A 79 -8.84 -12.64 1.66
C LEU A 79 -9.68 -11.46 2.14
N LEU A 80 -10.64 -11.02 1.30
CA LEU A 80 -11.57 -9.93 1.58
C LEU A 80 -12.99 -10.35 1.21
N THR A 81 -13.99 -9.71 1.84
CA THR A 81 -15.38 -9.71 1.37
C THR A 81 -15.81 -8.29 1.02
N LYS A 82 -16.65 -8.17 -0.01
CA LYS A 82 -17.33 -6.91 -0.36
C LYS A 82 -18.77 -6.92 0.11
N HIS A 83 -19.21 -5.77 0.61
CA HIS A 83 -20.59 -5.52 0.97
C HIS A 83 -21.05 -4.19 0.37
N SER A 84 -22.11 -4.21 -0.44
CA SER A 84 -22.72 -2.98 -0.93
C SER A 84 -23.41 -2.23 0.20
N SER A 85 -23.31 -0.91 0.23
CA SER A 85 -24.07 -0.11 1.20
C SER A 85 -25.58 -0.23 0.92
N PRO A 86 -26.43 -0.45 1.95
CA PRO A 86 -27.88 -0.40 1.80
C PRO A 86 -28.39 0.99 1.42
N GLU A 87 -27.64 2.04 1.79
CA GLU A 87 -28.03 3.44 1.65
C GLU A 87 -27.60 4.03 0.29
N ASP A 88 -26.47 3.55 -0.24
CA ASP A 88 -25.95 3.94 -1.55
C ASP A 88 -25.26 2.75 -2.23
N GLY A 89 -25.93 2.15 -3.21
CA GLY A 89 -25.39 1.01 -3.96
C GLY A 89 -24.08 1.28 -4.73
N ARG A 90 -23.65 2.55 -4.82
CA ARG A 90 -22.34 2.94 -5.37
C ARG A 90 -21.20 2.76 -4.38
N VAL A 91 -21.51 2.68 -3.08
CA VAL A 91 -20.54 2.46 -2.01
C VAL A 91 -20.35 0.96 -1.81
N THR A 92 -19.09 0.54 -1.84
CA THR A 92 -18.69 -0.84 -1.53
C THR A 92 -17.75 -0.83 -0.34
N TYR A 93 -18.19 -1.47 0.74
CA TYR A 93 -17.40 -1.72 1.93
C TYR A 93 -16.56 -2.99 1.79
N LEU A 94 -15.41 -2.99 2.44
CA LEU A 94 -14.45 -4.08 2.49
C LEU A 94 -14.34 -4.58 3.92
N THR A 95 -14.22 -5.90 4.07
CA THR A 95 -13.93 -6.53 5.36
C THR A 95 -12.88 -7.61 5.15
N ILE A 96 -11.87 -7.62 6.00
CA ILE A 96 -10.83 -8.66 5.95
C ILE A 96 -11.39 -9.95 6.54
N THR A 97 -11.25 -11.05 5.81
CA THR A 97 -11.62 -12.39 6.28
C THR A 97 -10.59 -12.91 7.27
N GLU A 98 -10.90 -14.02 7.96
CA GLU A 98 -9.91 -14.67 8.82
C GLU A 98 -8.67 -15.13 8.03
N ALA A 99 -8.86 -15.59 6.79
CA ALA A 99 -7.74 -15.96 5.92
C ALA A 99 -6.86 -14.74 5.57
N GLY A 100 -7.46 -13.58 5.30
CA GLY A 100 -6.73 -12.33 5.08
C GLY A 100 -5.95 -11.89 6.31
N ARG A 101 -6.55 -11.97 7.51
CA ARG A 101 -5.87 -11.64 8.77
C ARG A 101 -4.73 -12.62 9.08
N ALA A 102 -4.94 -13.92 8.85
CA ALA A 102 -3.90 -14.92 9.01
C ALA A 102 -2.71 -14.69 8.07
N LEU A 103 -2.98 -14.30 6.82
CA LEU A 103 -1.93 -13.97 5.85
C LEU A 103 -1.09 -12.76 6.30
N SER A 104 -1.73 -11.67 6.73
CA SER A 104 -1.03 -10.48 7.24
C SER A 104 -0.18 -10.81 8.47
N ARG A 105 -0.76 -11.48 9.48
CA ARG A 105 0.00 -11.90 10.69
C ARG A 105 1.21 -12.78 10.35
N LYS A 106 1.05 -13.73 9.42
CA LYS A 106 2.14 -14.59 9.00
C LYS A 106 3.28 -13.76 8.40
N TYR A 107 2.97 -12.80 7.56
CA TYR A 107 3.97 -11.97 6.90
C TYR A 107 4.69 -11.03 7.87
N ASP A 108 3.96 -10.43 8.82
CA ASP A 108 4.55 -9.59 9.86
C ASP A 108 5.51 -10.38 10.76
N ALA A 109 5.07 -11.56 11.20
CA ALA A 109 5.82 -12.40 12.13
C ALA A 109 7.01 -13.11 11.48
N GLU A 110 6.89 -13.55 10.23
CA GLU A 110 7.95 -14.30 9.54
C GLU A 110 8.88 -13.38 8.75
N TYR A 111 8.32 -12.46 7.96
CA TYR A 111 9.12 -11.66 7.03
C TYR A 111 9.62 -10.36 7.63
N PHE A 112 8.72 -9.45 8.00
CA PHE A 112 9.13 -8.13 8.48
C PHE A 112 9.94 -8.22 9.78
N SER A 113 9.53 -9.09 10.70
CA SER A 113 10.31 -9.38 11.91
C SER A 113 11.73 -9.89 11.60
N SER A 114 11.91 -10.68 10.54
CA SER A 114 13.25 -11.15 10.11
C SER A 114 14.11 -10.05 9.47
N LEU A 115 13.49 -9.00 8.94
CA LEU A 115 14.20 -7.86 8.36
C LEU A 115 14.75 -6.90 9.41
N VAL A 116 14.15 -6.85 10.60
CA VAL A 116 14.51 -5.88 11.65
C VAL A 116 16.03 -5.83 11.88
N PRO A 117 16.75 -6.95 12.14
CA PRO A 117 18.19 -6.90 12.42
C PRO A 117 19.02 -6.38 11.23
N ALA A 118 18.57 -6.63 10.00
CA ALA A 118 19.26 -6.15 8.79
C ALA A 118 19.02 -4.65 8.54
N LEU A 119 17.90 -4.11 9.03
CA LEU A 119 17.51 -2.71 8.87
C LEU A 119 17.91 -1.82 10.05
N GLU A 120 18.35 -2.38 11.19
CA GLU A 120 18.86 -1.63 12.36
C GLU A 120 20.02 -0.68 12.05
N VAL A 121 20.72 -0.89 10.93
CA VAL A 121 21.77 0.04 10.44
C VAL A 121 21.20 1.39 9.99
N ILE A 122 19.91 1.47 9.71
CA ILE A 122 19.21 2.70 9.33
C ILE A 122 18.63 3.35 10.59
N PRO A 123 19.09 4.55 10.98
CA PRO A 123 18.50 5.28 12.10
C PRO A 123 17.00 5.51 11.89
N GLU A 124 16.22 5.46 12.97
CA GLU A 124 14.78 5.71 12.93
C GLU A 124 14.45 7.08 12.31
N GLU A 125 15.22 8.12 12.65
CA GLU A 125 15.07 9.46 12.08
C GLU A 125 15.29 9.52 10.56
N ASP A 126 16.19 8.69 10.03
CA ASP A 126 16.47 8.59 8.60
C ASP A 126 15.34 7.85 7.88
N ALA A 127 14.80 6.80 8.49
CA ALA A 127 13.65 6.07 7.97
C ALA A 127 12.39 6.97 7.92
N GLU A 128 12.09 7.70 8.99
CA GLU A 128 10.99 8.67 9.04
C GLU A 128 11.18 9.79 8.01
N THR A 129 12.41 10.30 7.89
CA THR A 129 12.75 11.34 6.91
C THR A 129 12.61 10.83 5.48
N MET A 130 13.00 9.59 5.21
CA MET A 130 12.79 8.94 3.92
C MET A 130 11.30 8.84 3.58
N ILE A 131 10.46 8.33 4.50
CA ILE A 131 9.01 8.19 4.32
C ILE A 131 8.39 9.54 3.99
N ARG A 132 8.59 10.54 4.86
CA ARG A 132 8.04 11.90 4.69
C ARG A 132 8.48 12.54 3.38
N THR A 133 9.75 12.39 3.01
CA THR A 133 10.29 12.99 1.78
C THR A 133 9.70 12.34 0.53
N ILE A 134 9.56 11.01 0.52
CA ILE A 134 8.94 10.27 -0.59
C ILE A 134 7.46 10.66 -0.72
N GLU A 135 6.73 10.78 0.38
CA GLU A 135 5.32 11.22 0.38
C GLU A 135 5.16 12.61 -0.23
N ILE A 136 5.94 13.59 0.24
CA ILE A 136 5.93 14.95 -0.32
C ILE A 136 6.26 14.92 -1.81
N PHE A 137 7.29 14.16 -2.20
CA PHE A 137 7.69 14.09 -3.60
C PHE A 137 6.61 13.43 -4.47
N TYR A 138 5.97 12.38 -3.98
CA TYR A 138 4.87 11.71 -4.66
C TYR A 138 3.70 12.67 -4.89
N GLN A 139 3.27 13.43 -3.87
CA GLN A 139 2.18 14.39 -4.00
C GLN A 139 2.47 15.47 -5.05
N ILE A 140 3.69 16.03 -5.05
CA ILE A 140 4.13 16.97 -6.09
C ILE A 140 4.01 16.35 -7.49
N MET A 141 4.37 15.07 -7.66
CA MET A 141 4.29 14.40 -8.96
C MET A 141 2.85 14.12 -9.39
N VAL A 142 1.95 13.81 -8.46
CA VAL A 142 0.51 13.64 -8.73
C VAL A 142 -0.12 14.96 -9.19
N GLU A 143 0.08 16.04 -8.43
CA GLU A 143 -0.44 17.38 -8.78
C GLU A 143 0.07 17.86 -10.15
N ARG A 144 1.34 17.57 -10.45
CA ARG A 144 1.94 17.90 -11.75
C ARG A 144 1.38 17.08 -12.91
N ARG A 145 1.04 15.81 -12.70
CA ARG A 145 0.36 15.01 -13.73
C ARG A 145 -1.02 15.59 -14.03
N ASP A 146 -1.81 15.85 -12.99
CA ASP A 146 -3.20 16.28 -13.13
C ASP A 146 -3.31 17.69 -13.74
N SER A 147 -2.30 18.55 -13.55
CA SER A 147 -2.20 19.87 -14.19
C SER A 147 -1.68 19.84 -15.64
N LEU A 148 -1.05 18.76 -16.08
CA LEU A 148 -0.63 18.57 -17.48
C LEU A 148 -1.70 17.86 -18.32
N GLU A 149 -2.69 17.23 -17.67
CA GLU A 149 -3.83 16.55 -18.32
C GLU A 149 -5.08 17.45 -18.46
N GLN A 150 -5.01 18.71 -17.99
CA GLN A 150 -6.00 19.79 -18.20
C GLN A 150 -5.60 20.68 -19.37
#